data_AF-A0A8T6QGC1-F1
#
_entry.id   AF-A0A8T6QGC1-F1
#
_cell.length_a   1.000
_cell.length_b   1.000
_cell.length_c   1.000
_cell.angle_alpha   90.00
_cell.angle_beta   90.00
_cell.angle_gamma   90.00
#
_symmetry.space_group_name_H-M   'P 1'
#
loop_
_entity.id
_entity.type
_entity.pdbx_description
1 polymer ?
#
loop_
_entity_poly.entity_id
_entity_poly.type
_entity_poly.pdbx_seq_one_letter_code
_entity_poly.pdbx_strand_id
1 'polypeptide(L)' 'MAAIVEKLRAQCRIDTDDATDDELLMLYFRAACRKAENFINRKLYEETVP' A
#
# COMPACT_ATOMS: atom_id res chain seq x y z
N MET A 1 6.00 6.98 -3.25
CA MET A 1 4.70 7.05 -2.54
C MET A 1 3.50 7.31 -3.44
N ALA A 2 3.45 8.37 -4.27
CA ALA A 2 2.27 8.66 -5.11
C ALA A 2 1.85 7.49 -6.01
N ALA A 3 2.81 6.82 -6.66
CA ALA A 3 2.56 5.63 -7.49
C ALA A 3 2.00 4.41 -6.72
N ILE A 4 2.15 4.36 -5.38
CA ILE A 4 1.57 3.30 -4.55
C ILE A 4 0.10 3.61 -4.28
N VAL A 5 -0.23 4.87 -3.93
CA VAL A 5 -1.61 5.30 -3.68
C VAL A 5 -2.49 5.10 -4.91
N GLU A 6 -2.02 5.44 -6.10
CA GLU A 6 -2.75 5.20 -7.36
C GLU A 6 -3.08 3.71 -7.56
N LYS A 7 -2.12 2.83 -7.28
CA LYS A 7 -2.31 1.37 -7.34
C LYS A 7 -3.31 0.89 -6.28
N LEU A 8 -3.27 1.46 -5.08
CA LEU A 8 -4.21 1.15 -4.01
C LEU A 8 -5.63 1.56 -4.38
N ARG A 9 -5.83 2.77 -4.93
CA ARG A 9 -7.14 3.21 -5.43
C ARG A 9 -7.66 2.30 -6.52
N ALA A 10 -6.83 1.97 -7.51
CA ALA A 10 -7.20 1.03 -8.57
C ALA A 10 -7.59 -0.35 -8.03
N GLN A 11 -6.87 -0.86 -7.02
CA GLN A 11 -7.19 -2.13 -6.35
C GLN A 11 -8.54 -2.08 -5.62
N CYS A 12 -8.84 -0.94 -4.99
CA CYS A 12 -10.10 -0.70 -4.28
C CYS A 12 -11.25 -0.25 -5.19
N ARG A 13 -11.00 -0.08 -6.51
CA ARG A 13 -11.96 0.47 -7.49
C ARG A 13 -12.45 1.88 -7.10
N ILE A 14 -11.57 2.68 -6.52
CA ILE A 14 -11.79 4.10 -6.24
C ILE A 14 -11.38 4.89 -7.48
N ASP A 15 -12.14 5.93 -7.81
CA ASP A 15 -11.84 6.81 -8.95
C ASP A 15 -10.47 7.47 -8.77
N THR A 16 -9.75 7.65 -9.88
CA THR A 16 -8.34 8.08 -9.85
C THR A 16 -8.15 9.51 -9.33
N ASP A 17 -9.18 10.36 -9.43
CA ASP A 17 -9.21 11.73 -8.95
C ASP A 17 -9.80 11.86 -7.54
N ASP A 18 -10.36 10.79 -6.97
CA ASP A 18 -10.84 10.76 -5.59
C ASP A 18 -9.68 10.47 -4.62
N ALA A 19 -9.18 11.54 -4.00
CA ALA A 19 -8.11 11.51 -3.01
C ALA A 19 -8.62 11.58 -1.56
N THR A 20 -9.93 11.46 -1.33
CA THR A 20 -10.56 11.66 -0.01
C THR A 20 -9.99 10.71 1.05
N ASP A 21 -9.72 9.47 0.66
CA ASP A 21 -9.31 8.38 1.56
C ASP A 21 -7.83 7.98 1.44
N ASP A 22 -6.99 8.80 0.81
CA ASP A 22 -5.58 8.48 0.58
C ASP A 22 -4.81 8.15 1.86
N GLU A 23 -5.02 8.93 2.91
CA GLU A 23 -4.35 8.72 4.19
C GLU A 23 -4.78 7.40 4.82
N LEU A 24 -6.06 7.05 4.69
CA LEU A 24 -6.61 5.79 5.17
C LEU A 24 -6.09 4.59 4.35
N LEU A 25 -6.02 4.71 3.02
CA LEU A 25 -5.44 3.69 2.14
C LEU A 25 -3.97 3.44 2.50
N MET A 26 -3.20 4.49 2.75
CA MET A 26 -1.80 4.36 3.17
C MET A 26 -1.65 3.72 4.55
N LEU A 27 -2.56 4.03 5.49
CA LEU A 27 -2.58 3.40 6.80
C LEU A 27 -2.84 1.89 6.67
N TYR A 28 -3.83 1.49 5.89
CA TYR A 28 -4.13 0.08 5.66
C TYR A 28 -3.02 -0.64 4.91
N PHE A 29 -2.40 0.01 3.93
CA PHE A 29 -1.25 -0.55 3.23
C PHE A 29 -0.09 -0.87 4.19
N ARG A 30 0.28 0.07 5.06
CA ARG A 30 1.34 -0.16 6.06
C ARG A 30 0.99 -1.30 7.03
N ALA A 31 -0.26 -1.38 7.47
CA ALA A 31 -0.73 -2.47 8.33
C ALA A 31 -0.68 -3.83 7.61
N ALA A 32 -1.07 -3.88 6.33
CA ALA A 32 -1.01 -5.07 5.50
C ALA A 32 0.44 -5.52 5.27
N CYS A 33 1.36 -4.60 4.96
CA CYS A 33 2.79 -4.89 4.85
C CYS A 33 3.33 -5.52 6.14
N ARG A 34 3.05 -4.91 7.30
CA ARG A 34 3.47 -5.47 8.59
C ARG A 34 2.93 -6.88 8.83
N LYS A 35 1.65 -7.11 8.50
CA LYS A 35 1.04 -8.45 8.62
C LYS A 35 1.71 -9.46 7.68
N ALA A 36 1.96 -9.06 6.43
CA ALA A 36 2.60 -9.91 5.44
C ALA A 36 4.03 -10.26 5.84
N GLU A 37 4.84 -9.29 6.26
CA GLU A 37 6.21 -9.50 6.75
C GLU A 37 6.26 -10.50 7.90
N ASN A 38 5.35 -10.36 8.88
CA ASN A 38 5.25 -11.28 10.01
C ASN A 38 4.85 -12.70 9.56
N PHE A 39 3.96 -12.81 8.58
CA PHE A 39 3.47 -14.09 8.07
C PHE A 39 4.55 -14.84 7.28
N ILE A 40 5.30 -14.14 6.42
CA ILE A 40 6.35 -14.74 5.58
C ILE A 40 7.72 -14.80 6.29
N ASN A 41 7.84 -14.17 7.46
CA ASN A 41 9.09 -13.99 8.21
C ASN A 41 10.23 -13.39 7.37
N ARG A 42 9.90 -12.41 6.52
CA ARG A 42 10.85 -11.68 5.64
C ARG A 42 10.43 -10.23 5.50
N LYS A 43 11.39 -9.37 5.16
CA LYS A 43 11.15 -7.96 4.87
C LYS A 43 10.65 -7.74 3.45
N LEU A 44 9.69 -6.84 3.30
CA LEU A 44 9.23 -6.36 2.01
C LEU A 44 10.03 -5.11 1.64
N TYR A 45 10.49 -5.05 0.39
CA TYR A 45 11.26 -3.94 -0.13
C TYR A 45 10.47 -3.28 -1.25
N GLU A 46 10.33 -1.95 -1.18
CA GLU A 46 9.52 -1.22 -2.15
C GLU A 46 10.23 -1.00 -3.50
N GLU A 47 11.56 -0.88 -3.50
CA GLU A 47 12.33 -0.51 -4.70
C GLU A 47 13.51 -1.46 -4.99
N THR A 48 14.36 -1.72 -3.98
CA THR A 48 15.55 -2.57 -4.15
C THR A 48 15.63 -3.61 -3.04
N VAL A 49 15.77 -4.87 -3.44
CA VAL A 49 16.05 -5.99 -2.55
C VAL A 49 17.56 -6.00 -2.22
N PRO A 50 17.96 -6.19 -0.95
CA PRO A 50 19.36 -6.30 -0.55
C PRO A 50 20.06 -7.55 -1.11
#